data_AF-A0A2W2F985-F1
#
_entry.id   AF-A0A2W2F985-F1
#
_cell.length_a   1.000
_cell.length_b   1.000
_cell.length_c   1.000
_cell.angle_alpha   90.00
_cell.angle_beta   90.00
_cell.angle_gamma   90.00
#
_symmetry.space_group_name_H-M   'P 1'
#
loop_
_entity.id
_entity.type
_entity.pdbx_description
1 polymer ?
#
loop_
_entity_poly.entity_id
_entity_poly.type
_entity_poly.pdbx_seq_one_letter_code
_entity_poly.pdbx_strand_id
1 'polypeptide(L)' 'MKVEVYTDIACPWCRLGTHQFHRAVAAAGAEPDVELIHRPYQLFPARPRSPGRGGTWRPRCSARNKRSRCSRR' A
#
# COMPACT_ATOMS: atom_id res chain seq x y z
N MET A 1 17.84 10.30 -21.35
CA MET A 1 18.17 9.57 -20.10
C MET A 1 17.03 8.63 -19.76
N LYS A 2 17.36 7.40 -19.32
CA LYS A 2 16.37 6.37 -19.02
C LYS A 2 16.13 6.27 -17.51
N VAL A 3 14.87 6.35 -17.10
CA VAL A 3 14.44 6.27 -15.69
C VAL A 3 13.48 5.11 -15.53
N GLU A 4 13.86 4.13 -14.71
CA GLU A 4 13.00 2.98 -14.41
C GLU A 4 12.34 3.15 -13.04
N VAL A 5 11.01 3.11 -13.00
CA VAL A 5 10.23 3.29 -11.77
C VAL A 5 9.49 2.00 -11.43
N TYR A 6 9.86 1.42 -10.29
CA TYR A 6 9.23 0.22 -9.75
C TYR A 6 7.99 0.60 -8.92
N THR A 7 6.82 0.09 -9.29
CA THR A 7 5.54 0.43 -8.65
C THR A 7 4.72 -0.81 -8.30
N ASP A 8 4.00 -0.72 -7.17
CA ASP A 8 3.02 -1.70 -6.70
C ASP A 8 1.66 -1.00 -6.51
N ILE A 9 0.56 -1.69 -6.79
CA ILE A 9 -0.82 -1.17 -6.68
C ILE A 9 -1.21 -0.89 -5.21
N ALA A 10 -0.71 -1.67 -4.26
CA ALA A 10 -1.00 -1.52 -2.83
C ALA A 10 -0.16 -0.41 -2.16
N CYS A 11 0.78 0.20 -2.87
CA CYS A 11 1.69 1.21 -2.34
C CYS A 11 1.14 2.63 -2.53
N PRO A 12 0.62 3.30 -1.49
CA PRO A 12 0.09 4.66 -1.62
C PRO A 12 1.16 5.69 -2.00
N TRP A 13 2.39 5.49 -1.50
CA TRP A 13 3.53 6.36 -1.80
C TRP A 13 3.99 6.27 -3.24
N CYS A 14 3.86 5.10 -3.87
CA CYS A 14 4.27 4.90 -5.25
C CYS A 14 3.43 5.76 -6.21
N ARG A 15 2.13 5.90 -5.93
CA ARG A 15 1.25 6.82 -6.65
C ARG A 15 1.66 8.28 -6.44
N LEU A 16 1.93 8.68 -5.20
CA LEU A 16 2.34 10.05 -4.89
C LEU A 16 3.69 10.38 -5.55
N GLY A 17 4.66 9.48 -5.45
CA GLY A 17 6.00 9.65 -6.01
C GLY A 17 5.98 9.78 -7.53
N THR A 18 5.21 8.93 -8.23
CA THR A 18 5.06 9.02 -9.69
C THR A 18 4.46 10.38 -10.10
N HIS A 19 3.42 10.83 -9.41
CA HIS A 19 2.82 12.14 -9.69
C HIS A 19 3.81 13.30 -9.46
N GLN A 20 4.56 13.28 -8.36
CA GLN A 20 5.55 14.32 -8.07
C GLN A 20 6.72 14.28 -9.06
N PHE A 21 7.13 13.11 -9.51
CA PHE A 21 8.16 12.94 -10.54
C PHE A 21 7.73 13.61 -11.86
N HIS A 22 6.50 13.34 -12.33
CA HIS A 22 5.99 13.96 -13.55
C HIS A 22 5.97 15.49 -13.44
N ARG A 23 5.56 16.02 -12.27
CA ARG A 23 5.60 17.47 -12.01
C ARG A 23 7.02 18.03 -12.05
N ALA A 24 7.99 17.31 -11.51
CA ALA A 24 9.39 17.74 -11.51
C ALA A 24 9.98 17.73 -12.93
N VAL A 25 9.69 16.71 -13.74
CA VAL A 25 10.14 16.61 -15.15
C VAL A 25 9.56 17.74 -15.98
N ALA A 26 8.26 18.00 -15.86
CA ALA A 26 7.61 19.13 -16.51
C ALA A 26 8.19 20.49 -16.07
N ALA A 27 8.43 20.69 -14.77
CA ALA A 27 9.03 21.92 -14.26
C ALA A 27 10.49 22.11 -14.71
N ALA A 28 11.23 21.02 -14.92
CA ALA A 28 12.60 21.05 -15.43
C ALA A 28 12.68 21.20 -16.96
N GLY A 29 11.56 21.14 -17.69
CA GLY A 29 11.55 21.16 -19.15
C GLY A 29 12.22 19.94 -19.80
N ALA A 30 12.39 18.85 -19.05
CA ALA A 30 13.16 17.67 -19.46
C ALA A 30 12.29 16.55 -20.06
N GLU A 31 11.01 16.80 -20.33
CA GLU A 31 10.06 15.87 -20.95
C GLU A 31 10.61 15.14 -22.19
N PRO A 32 11.25 15.81 -23.19
CA PRO A 32 11.74 15.12 -24.38
C PRO A 32 12.98 14.25 -24.12
N ASP A 33 13.70 14.49 -23.03
CA ASP A 33 14.96 13.82 -22.70
C ASP A 33 14.79 12.67 -21.71
N VAL A 34 13.59 12.45 -21.15
CA VAL A 34 13.33 11.43 -20.14
C VAL A 34 12.50 10.29 -20.73
N GLU A 35 13.12 9.11 -20.85
CA GLU A 35 12.41 7.86 -21.14
C GLU A 35 12.01 7.20 -19.82
N LEU A 36 10.73 7.31 -19.46
CA LEU A 36 10.17 6.74 -18.23
C LEU A 36 9.61 5.34 -18.47
N ILE A 37 10.15 4.33 -17.78
CA ILE A 37 9.66 2.95 -17.84
C ILE A 37 9.12 2.50 -16.49
N HIS A 38 7.86 2.08 -16.46
CA HIS A 38 7.27 1.46 -15.29
C HIS A 38 7.54 -0.04 -15.22
N ARG A 39 7.98 -0.50 -14.05
CA ARG A 39 8.20 -1.91 -13.75
C ARG A 39 7.28 -2.35 -12.60
N PRO A 40 6.58 -3.48 -12.73
CA PRO A 40 5.78 -3.99 -11.63
C PRO A 40 6.70 -4.46 -10.50
N TYR A 41 6.31 -4.14 -9.26
CA TYR A 41 6.95 -4.63 -8.04
C TYR A 41 5.89 -5.26 -7.14
N GLN A 42 6.29 -6.25 -6.33
CA GLN A 42 5.43 -6.86 -5.32
C GLN A 42 5.96 -6.51 -3.94
N LEU A 43 5.22 -5.69 -3.20
CA LEU A 43 5.62 -5.25 -1.86
C LEU A 43 5.54 -6.38 -0.83
N PHE A 44 4.55 -7.27 -0.99
CA PHE A 44 4.31 -8.41 -0.10
C PHE A 44 4.32 -9.74 -0.87
N PRO A 45 5.50 -10.24 -1.29
CA PRO A 45 5.60 -11.46 -2.08
C PRO A 45 5.17 -12.71 -1.28
N ALA A 46 5.35 -12.70 0.03
CA ALA A 46 4.97 -13.80 0.93
C ALA A 46 3.49 -13.79 1.35
N ARG A 47 2.66 -12.88 0.81
CA ARG A 47 1.26 -12.76 1.22
C ARG A 47 0.49 -14.01 0.79
N PRO A 48 -0.24 -14.68 1.70
CA PRO A 48 -1.10 -15.80 1.32
C PRO A 48 -2.15 -15.33 0.31
N ARG A 49 -2.34 -16.11 -0.75
CA ARG A 49 -3.33 -15.85 -1.81
C ARG A 49 -4.76 -15.97 -1.32
N SER A 50 -4.96 -16.81 -0.31
CA SER A 50 -6.23 -16.92 0.39
C SER A 50 -6.38 -15.72 1.34
N PRO A 51 -7.52 -15.00 1.33
CA PRO A 51 -7.82 -14.07 2.40
C PRO A 51 -7.78 -14.87 3.69
N GLY A 52 -6.79 -14.58 4.55
CA GLY A 52 -6.71 -15.20 5.85
C GLY A 52 -8.08 -15.01 6.50
N ARG A 53 -8.73 -16.12 6.90
CA ARG A 53 -10.04 -16.06 7.56
C ARG A 53 -9.92 -14.98 8.61
N GLY A 54 -10.65 -13.88 8.41
CA GLY A 54 -10.52 -12.68 9.21
C GLY A 54 -10.48 -13.12 10.65
N GLY A 55 -9.36 -12.79 11.34
CA GLY A 55 -9.21 -13.10 12.74
C GLY A 55 -10.52 -12.67 13.39
N THR A 56 -11.19 -13.62 14.04
CA THR A 56 -12.50 -13.39 14.66
C THR A 56 -12.42 -12.04 15.33
N TRP A 57 -13.27 -11.09 14.94
CA TRP A 57 -13.38 -9.83 15.66
C TRP A 57 -13.86 -10.23 17.05
N ARG A 58 -12.89 -10.50 17.94
CA ARG A 58 -13.17 -10.75 19.34
C ARG A 58 -13.49 -9.36 19.85
N PRO A 59 -14.75 -9.08 20.25
CA PRO A 59 -14.97 -7.91 21.07
C PRO A 59 -13.98 -8.03 22.21
N ARG A 60 -13.16 -7.00 22.42
CA ARG A 60 -12.28 -6.93 23.58
C ARG A 60 -13.21 -6.72 24.77
N CYS A 61 -13.82 -7.81 25.27
CA CYS A 61 -14.42 -7.82 26.59
C CYS A 61 -13.27 -7.40 27.52
N SER A 62 -13.41 -6.23 28.14
CA SER A 62 -12.39 -5.69 29.01
C SER A 62 -12.10 -6.76 30.07
N ALA A 63 -10.86 -7.25 30.06
CA ALA A 63 -10.39 -8.18 31.07
C ALA A 63 -10.30 -7.41 32.39
N ARG A 64 -11.44 -7.21 33.06
CA ARG A 64 -11.48 -6.61 34.40
C ARG A 64 -12.33 -7.40 35.40
N ASN A 65 -12.95 -8.51 34.99
CA ASN A 65 -13.50 -9.54 35.88
C ASN A 65 -13.92 -10.76 35.03
N LYS A 66 -13.52 -11.98 35.39
CA LYS A 66 -13.90 -13.24 34.69
C LYS A 66 -15.39 -13.61 34.80
N ARG A 67 -16.29 -12.68 35.16
CA ARG A 67 -17.71 -12.99 35.46
C ARG A 67 -18.73 -11.98 34.93
N SER A 68 -18.50 -11.40 33.75
CA SER A 68 -19.60 -10.77 33.01
C SER A 68 -19.47 -11.10 31.54
N ARG A 69 -20.38 -11.96 31.07
CA ARG A 69 -20.66 -12.15 29.64
C ARG A 69 -20.72 -10.77 28.99
N CYS A 70 -19.92 -10.54 27.95
CA CYS A 70 -20.21 -9.48 26.99
C CYS A 70 -21.65 -9.73 26.51
N SER A 71 -22.59 -8.91 26.98
CA SER A 71 -23.97 -8.98 26.54
C SER A 71 -24.00 -8.62 25.06
N ARG A 72 -24.38 -9.58 24.22
CA ARG A 72 -24.89 -9.26 22.89
C ARG A 72 -26.22 -8.52 23.08
N ARG A 73 -26.21 -7.21 22.86
CA ARG A 73 -27.36 -6.48 22.35
C ARG A 73 -26.89 -5.74 21.11
#